data_AF-B9XPN4-F1
#
_entry.id   AF-B9XPN4-F1
#
_cell.length_a   1.000
_cell.length_b   1.000
_cell.length_c   1.000
_cell.angle_alpha   90.00
_cell.angle_beta   90.00
_cell.angle_gamma   90.00
#
_symmetry.space_group_name_H-M   'P 1'
#
loop_
_entity.id
_entity.type
_entity.pdbx_description
1 polymer ?
#
loop_
_entity_poly.entity_id
_entity_poly.type
_entity_poly.pdbx_seq_one_letter_code
_entity_poly.pdbx_strand_id
1 'polypeptide(L)'
;MKHLILTILCAAALLFTNSLQAAAEVKTYQVTGPILEVTPTTVTVQKGDEKWQIARTKDTDVAGDLKVGSKATVTYQMIATSVQVKDAKGKKK
;
A
#
# COMPACT_ATOMS: atom_id res chain seq x y z
N MET A 1 -4.78 -32.40 34.12
CA MET A 1 -4.47 -32.53 32.68
C MET A 1 -5.62 -32.14 31.75
N LYS A 2 -6.87 -32.58 31.99
CA LYS A 2 -8.04 -32.17 31.19
C LYS A 2 -8.34 -30.66 31.24
N HIS A 3 -8.20 -30.03 32.41
CA HIS A 3 -8.37 -28.57 32.55
C HIS A 3 -7.25 -27.78 31.86
N LEU A 4 -6.01 -28.29 31.86
CA LEU A 4 -4.85 -27.64 31.22
C LEU A 4 -4.97 -27.62 29.69
N ILE A 5 -5.47 -28.73 29.11
CA ILE A 5 -5.75 -28.82 27.66
C ILE A 5 -6.90 -27.89 27.26
N LEU A 6 -7.93 -27.76 28.11
CA LEU A 6 -9.06 -26.87 27.85
C LEU A 6 -8.68 -25.38 27.94
N THR A 7 -7.76 -25.01 28.83
CA THR A 7 -7.26 -23.63 28.94
C THR A 7 -6.34 -23.25 27.76
N ILE A 8 -5.52 -24.18 27.27
CA ILE A 8 -4.67 -23.97 26.07
C ILE A 8 -5.52 -23.83 24.81
N LEU A 9 -6.61 -24.59 24.69
CA LEU A 9 -7.53 -24.51 23.56
C LEU A 9 -8.34 -23.20 23.54
N CYS A 10 -8.72 -22.66 24.70
CA CYS A 10 -9.35 -21.33 24.79
C CYS A 10 -8.36 -20.18 24.54
N ALA A 11 -7.09 -20.31 24.94
CA ALA A 11 -6.07 -19.30 24.68
C ALA A 11 -5.69 -19.21 23.18
N ALA A 12 -5.79 -20.31 22.43
CA ALA A 12 -5.55 -20.34 20.99
C ALA A 12 -6.70 -19.68 20.18
N ALA A 13 -7.92 -19.62 20.72
CA ALA A 13 -9.07 -19.01 20.06
C ALA A 13 -9.08 -17.47 20.11
N LEU A 14 -8.28 -16.86 20.98
CA LEU A 14 -8.22 -15.41 21.19
C LEU A 14 -7.17 -14.70 20.30
N LEU A 15 -6.42 -15.42 19.48
CA LEU A 15 -5.37 -14.85 18.62
C LEU A 15 -5.82 -14.52 17.18
N PHE A 16 -7.12 -14.67 16.86
CA PHE A 16 -7.65 -14.43 15.51
C PHE A 16 -8.46 -13.14 15.35
N THR A 17 -8.32 -12.17 16.25
CA THR A 17 -8.82 -10.82 15.99
C THR A 17 -7.75 -10.02 15.23
N ASN A 18 -7.40 -10.47 14.03
CA ASN A 18 -6.86 -9.55 13.03
C ASN A 18 -8.00 -8.60 12.70
N SER A 19 -7.98 -7.43 13.32
CA SER A 19 -8.81 -6.30 12.94
C SER A 19 -8.53 -6.04 11.47
N LEU A 20 -9.42 -6.54 10.61
CA LEU A 20 -9.57 -6.06 9.23
C LEU A 20 -9.94 -4.59 9.36
N GLN A 21 -8.91 -3.75 9.44
CA GLN A 21 -9.07 -2.32 9.21
C GLN A 21 -9.54 -2.24 7.78
N ALA A 22 -10.85 -2.02 7.63
CA ALA A 22 -11.47 -1.72 6.36
C ALA A 22 -10.84 -0.41 5.87
N ALA A 23 -9.71 -0.52 5.18
CA ALA A 23 -9.18 0.55 4.38
C ALA A 23 -10.30 0.94 3.43
N ALA A 24 -10.62 2.23 3.36
CA ALA A 24 -11.52 2.74 2.33
C ALA A 24 -11.08 2.16 0.98
N GLU A 25 -12.03 1.77 0.13
CA GLU A 25 -11.72 1.22 -1.20
C GLU A 25 -11.10 2.33 -2.07
N VAL A 26 -9.79 2.55 -1.89
CA VAL A 26 -9.03 3.51 -2.68
C VAL A 26 -8.85 2.91 -4.05
N LYS A 27 -9.20 3.68 -5.07
CA LYS A 27 -9.04 3.26 -6.46
C LYS A 27 -7.58 2.83 -6.70
N THR A 28 -7.45 1.67 -7.33
CA THR A 28 -6.16 1.14 -7.74
C THR A 28 -5.86 1.60 -9.17
N TYR A 29 -4.62 1.99 -9.40
CA TYR A 29 -4.10 2.50 -10.66
C TYR A 29 -2.90 1.67 -11.11
N GLN A 30 -2.55 1.81 -12.38
CA GLN A 30 -1.41 1.13 -12.97
C GLN A 30 -0.58 2.08 -13.83
N VAL A 31 0.73 1.94 -13.71
CA VAL A 31 1.70 2.57 -14.59
C VAL A 31 2.65 1.50 -15.11
N THR A 32 2.85 1.44 -16.43
CA THR A 32 3.75 0.48 -17.06
C THR A 32 4.85 1.22 -17.81
N GLY A 33 6.09 0.81 -17.60
CA GLY A 33 7.25 1.48 -18.17
C GLY A 33 8.57 0.77 -17.87
N PRO A 34 9.69 1.17 -18.49
CA PRO A 34 11.01 0.75 -18.04
C PRO A 34 11.28 1.30 -16.63
N ILE A 35 11.87 0.48 -15.77
CA ILE A 35 12.36 0.89 -14.46
C ILE A 35 13.58 1.80 -14.67
N LEU A 36 13.53 2.99 -14.09
CA LEU A 36 14.65 3.94 -14.08
C LEU A 36 15.50 3.83 -12.82
N GLU A 37 14.87 3.55 -11.68
CA GLU A 37 15.53 3.53 -10.38
C GLU A 37 14.77 2.63 -9.40
N VAL A 38 15.52 1.96 -8.51
CA VAL A 38 14.98 1.13 -7.42
C VAL A 38 15.74 1.48 -6.15
N THR A 39 15.03 1.94 -5.12
CA THR A 39 15.59 2.21 -3.78
C THR A 39 14.84 1.38 -2.74
N PRO A 40 15.32 1.18 -1.51
CA PRO A 40 14.58 0.39 -0.51
C PRO A 40 13.12 0.81 -0.28
N THR A 41 12.77 2.07 -0.54
CA THR A 41 11.44 2.64 -0.27
C THR A 41 10.70 3.12 -1.52
N THR A 42 11.30 3.06 -2.71
CA THR A 42 10.65 3.53 -3.95
C THR A 42 11.02 2.69 -5.18
N VAL A 43 10.17 2.76 -6.20
CA VAL A 43 10.47 2.32 -7.57
C VAL A 43 10.07 3.44 -8.52
N THR A 44 10.95 3.78 -9.46
CA THR A 44 10.69 4.81 -10.47
C THR A 44 10.55 4.15 -11.84
N VAL A 45 9.43 4.40 -12.54
CA VAL A 45 9.21 3.95 -13.93
C VAL A 45 8.94 5.12 -14.85
N GLN A 46 9.22 4.97 -16.15
CA GLN A 46 8.93 6.00 -17.15
C GLN A 46 7.69 5.66 -17.99
N LYS A 47 6.75 6.58 -18.12
CA LYS A 47 5.60 6.44 -19.04
C LYS A 47 5.51 7.68 -19.93
N GLY A 48 5.80 7.52 -21.22
CA GLY A 48 6.01 8.67 -22.11
C GLY A 48 7.18 9.51 -21.62
N ASP A 49 6.95 10.81 -21.43
CA ASP A 49 7.95 11.75 -20.93
C ASP A 49 7.92 11.91 -19.40
N GLU A 50 6.97 11.25 -18.71
CA GLU A 50 6.80 11.35 -17.27
C GLU A 50 7.56 10.28 -16.50
N LYS A 51 8.16 10.67 -15.38
CA LYS A 51 8.80 9.77 -14.40
C LYS A 51 7.88 9.59 -13.20
N TRP A 52 7.45 8.36 -12.99
CA TRP A 52 6.54 7.96 -11.93
C TRP A 52 7.34 7.31 -10.80
N GLN A 53 7.60 8.06 -9.73
CA GLN A 53 8.22 7.53 -8.51
C GLN A 53 7.13 7.09 -7.54
N ILE A 54 7.07 5.79 -7.27
CA ILE A 54 6.05 5.16 -6.44
C ILE A 54 6.69 4.63 -5.16
N ALA A 55 6.06 4.91 -4.02
CA ALA A 55 6.48 4.40 -2.72
C ALA A 55 6.29 2.88 -2.63
N ARG A 56 7.23 2.21 -1.96
CA ARG A 56 7.18 0.79 -1.61
C ARG A 56 7.23 0.66 -0.09
N THR A 57 6.44 -0.28 0.40
CA THR A 57 6.39 -0.66 1.82
C THR A 57 6.77 -2.14 1.94
N LYS A 58 6.83 -2.65 3.17
CA LYS A 58 7.07 -4.08 3.42
C LYS A 58 5.96 -4.97 2.86
N ASP A 59 4.77 -4.40 2.64
CA ASP A 59 3.58 -5.09 2.12
C ASP A 59 3.48 -5.00 0.59
N THR A 60 4.42 -4.32 -0.08
CA THR A 60 4.46 -4.28 -1.54
C THR A 60 4.87 -5.66 -2.05
N ASP A 61 3.92 -6.34 -2.70
CA ASP A 61 4.22 -7.59 -3.40
C ASP A 61 5.12 -7.32 -4.61
N VAL A 62 6.25 -8.03 -4.67
CA VAL A 62 7.25 -7.89 -5.74
C VAL A 62 7.39 -9.23 -6.43
N ALA A 63 6.72 -9.36 -7.57
CA ALA A 63 6.87 -10.51 -8.44
C ALA A 63 8.05 -10.30 -9.40
N GLY A 64 9.14 -11.04 -9.19
CA GLY A 64 10.35 -11.02 -10.03
C GLY A 64 11.38 -9.96 -9.65
N ASP A 65 12.42 -9.82 -10.48
CA ASP A 65 13.56 -8.95 -10.18
C ASP A 65 13.33 -7.52 -10.64
N LEU A 66 13.44 -6.56 -9.70
CA LEU A 66 13.37 -5.14 -10.00
C LEU A 66 14.72 -4.63 -10.52
N LYS A 67 14.93 -4.80 -11.83
CA LYS A 67 16.15 -4.41 -12.52
C LYS A 67 15.93 -3.17 -13.39
N VAL A 68 16.79 -2.16 -13.22
CA VAL A 68 16.82 -0.95 -14.07
C VAL A 68 16.90 -1.32 -15.55
N GLY A 69 16.12 -0.63 -16.38
CA GLY A 69 15.95 -0.88 -17.81
C GLY A 69 14.87 -1.91 -18.15
N SER A 70 14.47 -2.76 -17.21
CA SER A 70 13.43 -3.77 -17.43
C SER A 70 12.05 -3.13 -17.43
N LYS A 71 11.14 -3.63 -18.28
CA LYS A 71 9.75 -3.17 -18.31
C LYS A 71 8.97 -3.79 -17.15
N ALA A 72 8.29 -2.95 -16.36
CA ALA A 72 7.46 -3.37 -15.24
C ALA A 72 6.11 -2.64 -15.25
N THR A 73 5.09 -3.27 -14.69
CA THR A 73 3.81 -2.64 -14.34
C THR A 73 3.77 -2.47 -12.83
N VAL A 74 3.63 -1.23 -12.38
CA VAL A 74 3.45 -0.90 -10.97
C VAL A 74 1.96 -0.66 -10.71
N THR A 75 1.39 -1.45 -9.81
CA THR A 75 0.02 -1.26 -9.31
C THR A 75 0.10 -0.46 -8.03
N TYR A 76 -0.65 0.64 -7.93
CA TYR A 76 -0.56 1.56 -6.80
C TYR A 76 -1.89 2.22 -6.46
N GLN A 77 -1.98 2.76 -5.25
CA GLN A 77 -3.09 3.59 -4.79
C GLN A 77 -2.60 5.01 -4.54
N MET A 78 -3.47 6.00 -4.77
CA MET A 78 -3.17 7.40 -4.44
C MET A 78 -3.66 7.69 -3.03
N ILE A 79 -2.73 7.81 -2.08
CA ILE A 79 -3.03 8.00 -0.66
C ILE A 79 -2.68 9.42 -0.26
N ALA A 80 -3.65 10.15 0.30
CA ALA A 80 -3.40 11.48 0.86
C ALA A 80 -2.62 11.34 2.18
N THR A 81 -1.50 12.04 2.31
CA THR A 81 -0.69 12.07 3.54
C THR A 81 -1.09 13.20 4.49
N SER A 82 -1.67 14.28 3.96
CA SER A 82 -2.24 15.37 4.74
C SER A 82 -3.30 16.09 3.90
N VAL A 83 -4.40 16.51 4.54
CA VAL A 83 -5.43 17.35 3.93
C VAL A 83 -5.64 18.54 4.85
N GLN A 84 -5.40 19.74 4.33
CA GLN A 84 -5.63 20.99 5.05
C GLN A 84 -6.66 21.83 4.30
N VAL A 85 -7.82 22.04 4.92
CA VAL A 85 -8.84 22.96 4.42
C VAL A 85 -8.49 24.35 4.94
N LYS A 86 -8.22 25.28 4.02
CA LYS A 86 -8.11 26.71 4.33
C LYS A 86 -9.45 27.31 3.91
N ASP A 87 -10.31 27.63 4.87
CA ASP A 87 -11.74 27.93 4.66
C ASP A 87 -12.06 28.73 3.38
N ALA A 88 -13.04 28.22 2.64
CA ALA A 88 -13.83 28.99 1.69
C ALA A 88 -14.77 29.88 2.51
N LYS A 89 -14.67 31.21 2.37
CA LYS A 89 -15.62 32.16 2.96
C LYS A 89 -17.04 31.70 2.64
N GLY A 90 -17.76 31.23 3.66
CA GLY A 90 -19.14 30.80 3.54
C GLY A 90 -19.99 31.93 2.96
N LYS A 91 -20.49 31.75 1.73
CA LYS A 91 -21.66 32.48 1.25
C LYS A 91 -22.84 32.04 2.12
N LYS A 92 -23.18 32.84 3.14
CA LYS A 92 -24.54 32.82 3.68
C LYS A 92 -25.42 33.61 2.71
N LYS A 93 -26.52 32.97 2.29
CA LYS A 93 -27.61 33.56 1.50
C LYS A 93 -28.25 34.72 2.25
#